data_AF-A0A966CYB3-F1
#
_entry.id   AF-A0A966CYB3-F1
#
_cell.length_a   1.000
_cell.length_b   1.000
_cell.length_c   1.000
_cell.angle_alpha   90.00
_cell.angle_beta   90.00
_cell.angle_gamma   90.00
#
_symmetry.space_group_name_H-M   'P 1'
#
loop_
_entity.id
_entity.type
_entity.pdbx_description
1 polymer ?
#
loop_
_entity_poly.entity_id
_entity_poly.type
_entity_poly.pdbx_seq_one_letter_code
_entity_poly.pdbx_strand_id
1 'polypeptide(L)'
;PQAAMHDPRIKAVAMNSAVVDAHALFATMPAALETPEQRGAWSSFHGDVVRSICWRYGVPLDEPAQLIKANKGNTFDPAKIRVPALIIVGEGEYKSQEVQRQQKIAMDNFPNPLKKMVVTPVNEGASNHCVMENRSLIGQVLFDWLDDVFDRRKGQ
;
A
#
# COMPACT_ATOMS: atom_id res chain seq x y z
N PRO A 1 2.81 5.74 5.11
CA PRO A 1 2.88 5.97 6.58
C PRO A 1 3.31 7.41 6.94
N GLN A 2 2.66 8.43 6.34
CA GLN A 2 3.08 9.83 6.52
C GLN A 2 3.04 10.27 7.99
N ALA A 3 2.00 9.86 8.74
CA ALA A 3 1.89 10.19 10.17
C ALA A 3 3.11 9.73 10.97
N ALA A 4 3.66 8.55 10.69
CA ALA A 4 4.82 8.01 11.39
C ALA A 4 6.14 8.75 11.09
N MET A 5 6.18 9.61 10.06
CA MET A 5 7.33 10.51 9.85
C MET A 5 7.37 11.66 10.86
N HIS A 6 6.24 11.99 11.48
CA HIS A 6 6.04 13.22 12.24
C HIS A 6 5.55 13.00 13.66
N ASP A 7 4.82 11.92 13.92
CA ASP A 7 4.22 11.65 15.22
C ASP A 7 5.01 10.60 16.00
N PRO A 8 5.76 10.99 17.05
CA PRO A 8 6.57 10.07 17.84
C PRO A 8 5.72 9.15 18.73
N ARG A 9 4.40 9.36 18.83
CA ARG A 9 3.49 8.47 19.57
C ARG A 9 3.28 7.16 18.84
N ILE A 10 3.42 7.14 17.51
CA ILE A 10 3.40 5.90 16.73
C ILE A 10 4.68 5.13 17.06
N LYS A 11 4.56 3.85 17.45
CA LYS A 11 5.70 3.01 17.88
C LYS A 11 6.03 1.84 16.96
N ALA A 12 5.17 1.57 15.98
CA ALA A 12 5.34 0.57 14.94
C ALA A 12 4.40 0.94 13.80
N VAL A 13 4.71 0.53 12.57
CA VAL A 13 3.80 0.70 11.43
C VAL A 13 3.73 -0.58 10.60
N ALA A 14 2.52 -1.02 10.28
CA ALA A 14 2.27 -2.10 9.33
C ALA A 14 1.54 -1.52 8.12
N MET A 15 1.92 -1.95 6.92
CA MET A 15 1.40 -1.46 5.65
C MET A 15 1.03 -2.64 4.75
N ASN A 16 -0.06 -2.50 4.00
CA ASN A 16 -0.46 -3.45 2.98
C ASN A 16 -0.95 -2.71 1.72
N SER A 17 -0.12 -2.51 0.70
CA SER A 17 1.37 -2.55 0.67
C SER A 17 1.95 -1.16 1.04
N ALA A 18 3.27 -0.95 0.91
CA ALA A 18 3.82 0.40 1.04
C ALA A 18 3.67 1.18 -0.27
N VAL A 19 3.05 2.36 -0.17
CA VAL A 19 2.93 3.33 -1.28
C VAL A 19 3.80 4.55 -0.95
N VAL A 20 5.07 4.49 -1.37
CA VAL A 20 6.07 5.56 -1.24
C VAL A 20 5.66 6.79 -2.04
N ASP A 21 5.12 6.59 -3.24
CA ASP A 21 4.64 7.65 -4.12
C ASP A 21 3.32 7.25 -4.79
N ALA A 22 2.23 7.86 -4.34
CA ALA A 22 0.92 7.58 -4.89
C ALA A 22 0.77 8.12 -6.32
N HIS A 23 1.40 9.24 -6.68
CA HIS A 23 1.35 9.76 -8.04
C HIS A 23 1.94 8.74 -9.04
N ALA A 24 3.12 8.18 -8.71
CA ALA A 24 3.74 7.14 -9.52
C ALA A 24 2.86 5.89 -9.63
N LEU A 25 2.22 5.46 -8.53
CA LEU A 25 1.33 4.31 -8.53
C LEU A 25 0.09 4.53 -9.41
N PHE A 26 -0.62 5.64 -9.23
CA PHE A 26 -1.81 5.97 -10.02
C PHE A 26 -1.48 6.12 -11.51
N ALA A 27 -0.27 6.58 -11.85
CA ALA A 27 0.20 6.66 -13.24
C ALA A 27 0.39 5.30 -13.93
N THR A 28 0.31 4.19 -13.20
CA THR A 28 0.33 2.82 -13.75
C THR A 28 -1.02 2.11 -13.71
N MET A 29 -2.04 2.71 -13.08
CA MET A 29 -3.33 2.05 -12.89
C MET A 29 -4.16 2.09 -14.18
N PRO A 30 -4.70 0.95 -14.65
CA PRO A 30 -5.57 0.91 -15.84
C PRO A 30 -6.75 1.88 -15.72
N ALA A 31 -7.37 1.99 -14.55
CA ALA A 31 -8.49 2.93 -14.32
C ALA A 31 -8.16 4.40 -14.65
N ALA A 32 -6.89 4.81 -14.53
CA ALA A 32 -6.44 6.17 -14.83
C ALA A 32 -5.93 6.33 -16.29
N LEU A 33 -5.68 5.23 -17.00
CA LEU A 33 -5.05 5.23 -18.34
C LEU A 33 -5.99 4.77 -19.45
N GLU A 34 -6.99 3.96 -19.14
CA GLU A 34 -7.95 3.40 -20.10
C GLU A 34 -8.73 4.50 -20.81
N THR A 35 -8.98 4.33 -22.11
CA THR A 35 -9.73 5.29 -22.94
C THR A 35 -11.21 5.30 -22.57
N PRO A 36 -11.98 6.36 -22.92
CA PRO A 36 -13.43 6.38 -22.69
C PRO A 36 -14.15 5.14 -23.24
N GLU A 37 -13.72 4.58 -24.36
CA GLU A 37 -14.29 3.37 -24.97
C GLU A 37 -14.03 2.13 -24.10
N GLN A 38 -12.81 1.97 -23.59
CA GLN A 38 -12.45 0.88 -22.68
C GLN A 38 -13.25 0.99 -21.37
N ARG A 39 -13.43 2.21 -20.87
CA ARG A 39 -14.28 2.47 -19.69
C ARG A 39 -15.75 2.17 -19.94
N GLY A 40 -16.21 2.24 -21.19
CA GLY A 40 -17.55 1.82 -21.59
C GLY A 40 -17.82 0.32 -21.38
N ALA A 41 -16.78 -0.51 -21.30
CA ALA A 41 -16.89 -1.94 -21.01
C ALA A 41 -16.90 -2.26 -19.50
N TRP A 42 -16.75 -1.26 -18.63
CA TRP A 42 -16.79 -1.45 -17.19
C TRP A 42 -18.18 -1.89 -16.73
N SER A 43 -18.21 -2.80 -15.75
CA SER A 43 -19.44 -3.03 -14.99
C SER A 43 -19.83 -1.76 -14.22
N SER A 44 -21.13 -1.61 -13.92
CA SER A 44 -21.61 -0.51 -13.09
C SER A 44 -20.87 -0.44 -11.76
N PHE A 45 -20.62 -1.61 -11.14
CA PHE A 45 -19.85 -1.71 -9.91
C PHE A 45 -18.44 -1.14 -10.04
N HIS A 46 -17.67 -1.53 -11.06
CA HIS A 46 -16.32 -1.01 -11.26
C HIS A 46 -16.34 0.51 -11.49
N GLY A 47 -17.27 0.98 -12.34
CA GLY A 47 -17.46 2.41 -12.60
C GLY A 47 -17.79 3.21 -11.34
N ASP A 48 -18.68 2.71 -10.48
CA ASP A 48 -19.06 3.37 -9.23
C ASP A 48 -17.91 3.41 -8.20
N VAL A 49 -17.10 2.35 -8.12
CA VAL A 49 -15.90 2.34 -7.28
C VAL A 49 -14.92 3.42 -7.75
N VAL A 50 -14.66 3.53 -9.05
CA VAL A 50 -13.79 4.56 -9.62
C VAL A 50 -14.36 5.97 -9.38
N ARG A 51 -15.66 6.19 -9.61
CA ARG A 51 -16.33 7.46 -9.30
C ARG A 51 -16.18 7.86 -7.83
N SER A 52 -16.34 6.91 -6.91
CA SER A 52 -16.15 7.14 -5.48
C SER A 52 -14.70 7.52 -5.14
N ILE A 53 -13.70 6.96 -5.84
CA ILE A 53 -12.32 7.41 -5.73
C ILE A 53 -12.17 8.85 -6.24
N CYS A 54 -12.67 9.17 -7.43
CA CYS A 54 -12.64 10.53 -7.99
C CYS A 54 -13.24 11.56 -7.02
N TRP A 55 -14.43 11.26 -6.48
CA TRP A 55 -15.10 12.11 -5.50
C TRP A 55 -14.23 12.38 -4.26
N ARG A 56 -13.62 11.33 -3.67
CA ARG A 56 -12.75 11.47 -2.48
C ARG A 56 -11.52 12.34 -2.73
N TYR A 57 -11.03 12.38 -3.98
CA TYR A 57 -9.88 13.20 -4.38
C TYR A 57 -10.29 14.58 -4.95
N GLY A 58 -11.59 14.92 -4.97
CA GLY A 58 -12.07 16.18 -5.54
C GLY A 58 -11.90 16.29 -7.05
N VAL A 59 -11.83 15.16 -7.74
CA VAL A 59 -11.66 15.03 -9.19
C VAL A 59 -13.04 14.83 -9.85
N PRO A 60 -13.30 15.37 -11.06
CA PRO A 60 -14.53 15.06 -11.80
C PRO A 60 -14.76 13.56 -11.93
N LEU A 61 -16.00 13.11 -11.71
CA LEU A 61 -16.33 11.69 -11.53
C LEU A 61 -16.01 10.82 -12.75
N ASP A 62 -15.99 11.43 -13.94
CA ASP A 62 -15.75 10.83 -15.25
C ASP A 62 -14.32 11.04 -15.78
N GLU A 63 -13.44 11.66 -14.98
CA GLU A 63 -12.05 11.97 -15.35
C GLU A 63 -11.01 11.28 -14.45
N PRO A 64 -10.99 9.93 -14.35
CA PRO A 64 -10.08 9.21 -13.46
C PRO A 64 -8.60 9.43 -13.77
N ALA A 65 -8.24 9.86 -14.99
CA ALA A 65 -6.88 10.26 -15.33
C ALA A 65 -6.36 11.42 -14.46
N GLN A 66 -7.24 12.31 -13.99
CA GLN A 66 -6.85 13.41 -13.11
C GLN A 66 -6.42 12.93 -11.70
N LEU A 67 -6.72 11.67 -11.33
CA LEU A 67 -6.25 11.08 -10.07
C LEU A 67 -4.72 11.03 -9.99
N ILE A 68 -4.03 10.92 -11.13
CA ILE A 68 -2.57 10.99 -11.20
C ILE A 68 -2.10 12.33 -10.64
N LYS A 69 -2.61 13.43 -11.20
CA LYS A 69 -2.28 14.79 -10.78
C LYS A 69 -2.72 15.06 -9.34
N ALA A 70 -3.90 14.60 -8.94
CA ALA A 70 -4.44 14.79 -7.60
C ALA A 70 -3.57 14.13 -6.51
N ASN A 71 -2.83 13.07 -6.85
CA ASN A 71 -1.91 12.39 -5.94
C ASN A 71 -0.49 12.99 -5.91
N LYS A 72 -0.23 14.09 -6.64
CA LYS A 72 1.08 14.75 -6.61
C LYS A 72 1.44 15.19 -5.18
N GLY A 73 2.59 14.75 -4.69
CA GLY A 73 3.06 15.05 -3.34
C GLY A 73 2.45 14.16 -2.25
N ASN A 74 1.54 13.25 -2.59
CA ASN A 74 1.10 12.19 -1.69
C ASN A 74 2.18 11.10 -1.62
N THR A 75 3.26 11.42 -0.92
CA THR A 75 4.44 10.59 -0.78
C THR A 75 4.83 10.45 0.69
N PHE A 76 5.69 9.52 1.02
CA PHE A 76 6.40 9.52 2.30
C PHE A 76 7.88 9.22 2.09
N ASP A 77 8.72 9.73 2.98
CA ASP A 77 10.16 9.47 3.00
C ASP A 77 10.43 8.27 3.95
N PRO A 78 10.82 7.09 3.43
CA PRO A 78 11.07 5.93 4.28
C PRO A 78 12.20 6.15 5.30
N ALA A 79 13.19 7.00 5.00
CA ALA A 79 14.29 7.29 5.92
C ALA A 79 13.82 8.02 7.19
N LYS A 80 12.64 8.66 7.15
CA LYS A 80 12.01 9.31 8.31
C LYS A 80 11.16 8.36 9.16
N ILE A 81 10.92 7.13 8.71
CA ILE A 81 10.15 6.13 9.47
C ILE A 81 11.10 5.42 10.45
N ARG A 82 11.33 6.05 11.61
CA ARG A 82 12.31 5.55 12.61
C ARG A 82 11.83 4.35 13.45
N VAL A 83 10.54 4.05 13.38
CA VAL A 83 9.92 2.93 14.10
C VAL A 83 10.03 1.63 13.30
N PRO A 84 9.88 0.45 13.94
CA PRO A 84 9.73 -0.81 13.22
C PRO A 84 8.63 -0.73 12.17
N ALA A 85 8.92 -1.22 10.97
CA ALA A 85 8.03 -1.17 9.82
C ALA A 85 7.82 -2.56 9.22
N LEU A 86 6.57 -2.97 9.08
CA LEU A 86 6.16 -4.19 8.41
C LEU A 86 5.47 -3.86 7.08
N ILE A 87 5.90 -4.47 6.00
CA ILE A 87 5.18 -4.50 4.72
C ILE A 87 4.60 -5.90 4.54
N ILE A 88 3.31 -5.99 4.27
CA ILE A 88 2.65 -7.22 3.82
C ILE A 88 2.13 -6.97 2.41
N VAL A 89 2.43 -7.83 1.45
CA VAL A 89 1.96 -7.68 0.06
C VAL A 89 1.55 -9.03 -0.50
N GLY A 90 0.40 -9.10 -1.16
CA GLY A 90 -0.05 -10.32 -1.83
C GLY A 90 0.85 -10.66 -3.02
N GLU A 91 1.16 -11.94 -3.25
CA GLU A 91 1.96 -12.37 -4.40
C GLU A 91 1.39 -11.89 -5.74
N GLY A 92 0.06 -11.83 -5.88
CA GLY A 92 -0.61 -11.31 -7.07
C GLY A 92 -0.37 -9.81 -7.27
N GLU A 93 -0.52 -9.02 -6.20
CA GLU A 93 -0.19 -7.58 -6.21
C GLU A 93 1.30 -7.35 -6.51
N TYR A 94 2.17 -8.18 -5.94
CA TYR A 94 3.63 -8.08 -6.07
C TYR A 94 4.14 -8.40 -7.48
N LYS A 95 3.30 -8.88 -8.41
CA LYS A 95 3.67 -9.02 -9.83
C LYS A 95 3.86 -7.66 -10.54
N SER A 96 3.27 -6.59 -10.01
CA SER A 96 3.42 -5.25 -10.58
C SER A 96 4.83 -4.71 -10.35
N GLN A 97 5.54 -4.32 -11.42
CA GLN A 97 6.87 -3.73 -11.33
C GLN A 97 6.90 -2.46 -10.48
N GLU A 98 5.85 -1.64 -10.55
CA GLU A 98 5.76 -0.42 -9.75
C GLU A 98 5.57 -0.74 -8.26
N VAL A 99 4.77 -1.76 -7.93
CA VAL A 99 4.63 -2.25 -6.55
C VAL A 99 6.00 -2.74 -6.05
N GLN A 100 6.71 -3.59 -6.82
CA GLN A 100 8.04 -4.07 -6.44
C GLN A 100 9.03 -2.93 -6.20
N ARG A 101 9.04 -1.94 -7.10
CA ARG A 101 9.91 -0.76 -7.00
C ARG A 101 9.67 0.01 -5.71
N GLN A 102 8.41 0.29 -5.37
CA GLN A 102 8.09 1.03 -4.15
C GLN A 102 8.41 0.24 -2.88
N GLN A 103 8.17 -1.08 -2.87
CA GLN A 103 8.51 -1.94 -1.72
C GLN A 103 10.03 -1.97 -1.51
N LYS A 104 10.80 -2.08 -2.60
CA LYS A 104 12.26 -2.02 -2.55
C LYS A 104 12.76 -0.69 -1.99
N ILE A 105 12.23 0.44 -2.49
CA ILE A 105 12.60 1.77 -1.98
C ILE A 105 12.32 1.88 -0.48
N ALA A 106 11.15 1.42 -0.04
CA ALA A 106 10.79 1.43 1.37
C ALA A 106 11.75 0.58 2.21
N MET A 107 11.97 -0.69 1.83
CA MET A 107 12.82 -1.61 2.58
C MET A 107 14.30 -1.21 2.59
N ASP A 108 14.83 -0.67 1.49
CA ASP A 108 16.22 -0.20 1.43
C ASP A 108 16.45 0.98 2.38
N ASN A 109 15.45 1.85 2.54
CA ASN A 109 15.60 3.13 3.24
C ASN A 109 15.02 3.18 4.67
N PHE A 110 14.20 2.20 5.08
CA PHE A 110 13.79 2.13 6.49
C PHE A 110 15.02 1.98 7.41
N PRO A 111 15.23 2.90 8.36
CA PRO A 111 16.42 2.89 9.22
C PRO A 111 16.34 1.90 10.38
N ASN A 112 15.13 1.48 10.77
CA ASN A 112 14.96 0.57 11.89
C ASN A 112 15.31 -0.88 11.48
N PRO A 113 16.19 -1.59 12.23
CA PRO A 113 16.60 -2.94 11.87
C PRO A 113 15.49 -3.98 11.99
N LEU A 114 14.40 -3.69 12.72
CA LEU A 114 13.22 -4.57 12.82
C LEU A 114 12.26 -4.41 11.63
N LYS A 115 12.71 -3.78 10.54
CA LYS A 115 11.97 -3.73 9.28
C LYS A 115 11.79 -5.14 8.72
N LYS A 116 10.58 -5.45 8.27
CA LYS A 116 10.23 -6.76 7.71
C LYS A 116 9.32 -6.56 6.51
N MET A 117 9.48 -7.44 5.53
CA MET A 117 8.57 -7.55 4.40
C MET A 117 8.14 -9.00 4.25
N VAL A 118 6.85 -9.22 4.02
CA VAL A 118 6.27 -10.53 3.77
C VAL A 118 5.47 -10.46 2.48
N VAL A 119 5.81 -11.34 1.53
CA VAL A 119 4.99 -11.60 0.35
C VAL A 119 4.11 -12.80 0.65
N THR A 120 2.79 -12.62 0.74
CA THR A 120 1.86 -13.71 1.08
C THR A 120 1.54 -14.56 -0.15
N PRO A 121 1.46 -15.89 -0.01
CA PRO A 121 1.56 -16.76 -1.18
C PRO A 121 0.20 -17.11 -1.79
N VAL A 122 0.19 -17.34 -3.11
CA VAL A 122 -1.04 -17.68 -3.85
C VAL A 122 -1.62 -19.03 -3.46
N ASN A 123 -0.78 -20.00 -3.10
CA ASN A 123 -1.21 -21.36 -2.73
C ASN A 123 -1.91 -21.42 -1.36
N GLU A 124 -1.90 -20.34 -0.59
CA GLU A 124 -2.68 -20.18 0.66
C GLU A 124 -3.90 -19.27 0.47
N GLY A 125 -4.25 -18.92 -0.77
CA GLY A 125 -5.31 -17.97 -1.05
C GLY A 125 -5.00 -16.61 -0.43
N ALA A 126 -3.79 -16.09 -0.62
CA ALA A 126 -3.35 -14.85 0.00
C ALA A 126 -2.62 -13.94 -1.01
N SER A 127 -3.18 -13.75 -2.19
CA SER A 127 -2.53 -13.13 -3.35
C SER A 127 -3.03 -11.74 -3.72
N ASN A 128 -4.28 -11.41 -3.38
CA ASN A 128 -4.94 -10.19 -3.85
C ASN A 128 -4.48 -8.94 -3.09
N HIS A 129 -4.92 -7.80 -3.62
CA HIS A 129 -4.72 -6.52 -2.96
C HIS A 129 -5.37 -6.51 -1.57
N CYS A 130 -4.62 -6.06 -0.56
CA CYS A 130 -5.01 -6.13 0.85
C CYS A 130 -5.18 -7.55 1.42
N VAL A 131 -4.94 -8.61 0.63
CA VAL A 131 -4.96 -10.02 1.06
C VAL A 131 -6.30 -10.39 1.76
N MET A 132 -7.39 -9.82 1.26
CA MET A 132 -8.71 -9.90 1.87
C MET A 132 -9.31 -11.31 1.84
N GLU A 133 -8.76 -12.17 0.99
CA GLU A 133 -9.22 -13.55 0.79
C GLU A 133 -8.66 -14.54 1.85
N ASN A 134 -7.60 -14.15 2.58
CA ASN A 134 -7.10 -14.89 3.75
C ASN A 134 -6.66 -13.94 4.88
N ARG A 135 -7.68 -13.39 5.57
CA ARG A 135 -7.48 -12.45 6.69
C ARG A 135 -6.80 -13.10 7.90
N SER A 136 -6.96 -14.40 8.09
CA SER A 136 -6.32 -15.14 9.17
C SER A 136 -4.79 -15.11 9.03
N LEU A 137 -4.27 -15.32 7.82
CA LEU A 137 -2.84 -15.22 7.55
C LEU A 137 -2.32 -13.79 7.79
N ILE A 138 -3.06 -12.76 7.38
CA ILE A 138 -2.71 -11.37 7.69
C ILE A 138 -2.63 -11.13 9.20
N GLY A 139 -3.61 -11.65 9.95
CA GLY A 139 -3.60 -11.58 11.41
C GLY A 139 -2.35 -12.23 12.01
N GLN A 140 -2.02 -13.46 11.60
CA GLN A 140 -0.83 -14.18 12.07
C GLN A 140 0.45 -13.37 11.79
N VAL A 141 0.67 -12.99 10.52
CA VAL A 141 1.87 -12.22 10.13
C VAL A 141 1.99 -10.91 10.89
N LEU A 142 0.87 -10.20 11.09
CA LEU A 142 0.87 -8.92 11.79
C LEU A 142 1.13 -9.09 13.30
N PHE A 143 0.39 -9.96 13.97
CA PHE A 143 0.45 -10.08 15.43
C PHE A 143 1.75 -10.76 15.89
N ASP A 144 2.23 -11.79 15.19
CA ASP A 144 3.53 -12.40 15.51
C ASP A 144 4.67 -11.37 15.42
N TRP A 145 4.62 -10.48 14.41
CA TRP A 145 5.61 -9.41 14.28
C TRP A 145 5.45 -8.31 15.34
N LEU A 146 4.22 -7.97 15.72
CA LEU A 146 3.98 -6.99 16.78
C LEU A 146 4.46 -7.50 18.13
N ASP A 147 4.23 -8.79 18.44
CA ASP A 147 4.73 -9.43 19.66
C ASP A 147 6.26 -9.33 19.72
N ASP A 148 6.97 -9.70 18.65
CA ASP A 148 8.43 -9.53 18.54
C ASP A 148 8.88 -8.07 18.78
N VAL A 149 8.16 -7.09 18.22
CA VAL A 149 8.48 -5.66 18.32
C VAL A 149 8.21 -5.08 19.71
N PHE A 150 7.19 -5.56 20.42
CA PHE A 150 6.79 -5.06 21.73
C PHE A 150 7.41 -5.83 22.89
N ASP A 151 7.71 -7.12 22.74
CA ASP A 151 8.37 -7.90 23.79
C ASP A 151 9.88 -7.61 23.88
N ARG A 152 10.57 -7.34 22.76
CA ARG A 152 11.99 -6.92 22.78
C ARG A 152 12.23 -5.59 23.51
N ARG A 153 11.18 -4.80 23.73
CA ARG A 153 11.24 -3.56 24.54
C ARG A 153 11.25 -3.80 26.04
N LYS A 154 10.95 -5.02 26.53
CA LYS A 154 11.04 -5.34 27.96
C LYS A 154 12.48 -5.57 28.44
N GLY A 155 13.46 -5.58 27.54
CA GLY A 155 14.89 -5.81 27.83
C GLY A 155 15.82 -4.62 27.58
N GLN A 156 15.28 -3.42 27.33
CA GLN A 156 16.00 -2.13 27.30
C GLN A 156 15.44 -1.22 28.38
#